data_AF-A0A1H3X5Z7-F1
#
_entry.id   AF-A0A1H3X5Z7-F1
#
_cell.length_a   1.000
_cell.length_b   1.000
_cell.length_c   1.000
_cell.angle_alpha   90.00
_cell.angle_beta   90.00
_cell.angle_gamma   90.00
#
_symmetry.space_group_name_H-M   'P 1'
#
loop_
_entity.id
_entity.type
_entity.pdbx_description
1 polymer ?
#
loop_
_entity_poly.entity_id
_entity_poly.type
_entity_poly.pdbx_seq_one_letter_code
_entity_poly.pdbx_strand_id
1 'polypeptide(L)'
;MKRFLLPLSLCLTLGLSSFAQKKPNELHYTSSQQQLITIYKGNIFVNGNKTFVLPTDPIVYNSRRNKLIENGRTVFLFLEVEDKPNKNKMYVFNIDHSIADSVAYAIASDVKDYDHDGNMEFGGSEQTAVYPSADSMYYVASKFYEIKKGRITFDEELTEKTDTKVNGVYLKNATANTVVPKKKGQR
;
A
#
# COMPACT_ATOMS: atom_id res chain seq x y z
N MET A 1 -77.95 2.96 -20.91
CA MET A 1 -76.56 3.28 -21.31
C MET A 1 -76.05 4.44 -20.47
N LYS A 2 -75.14 4.20 -19.50
CA LYS A 2 -74.24 5.20 -18.91
C LYS A 2 -72.93 4.49 -18.53
N ARG A 3 -71.81 4.94 -19.10
CA ARG A 3 -70.41 4.59 -18.77
C ARG A 3 -69.93 5.47 -17.61
N PHE A 4 -68.90 5.07 -16.85
CA PHE A 4 -67.82 5.90 -16.23
C PHE A 4 -67.00 4.95 -15.33
N LEU A 5 -65.87 4.40 -15.82
CA LEU A 5 -64.47 4.86 -15.67
C LEU A 5 -63.85 4.53 -14.29
N LEU A 6 -63.12 3.41 -14.23
CA LEU A 6 -62.14 3.08 -13.19
C LEU A 6 -60.84 3.90 -13.41
N PRO A 7 -60.22 4.50 -12.39
CA PRO A 7 -58.89 5.06 -12.52
C PRO A 7 -57.84 3.97 -12.31
N LEU A 8 -57.04 3.73 -13.35
CA LEU A 8 -55.85 2.90 -13.34
C LEU A 8 -54.71 3.71 -12.70
N SER A 9 -54.47 3.55 -11.40
CA SER A 9 -53.28 4.12 -10.75
C SER A 9 -52.04 3.33 -11.14
N LEU A 10 -51.27 3.92 -12.04
CA LEU A 10 -49.94 3.50 -12.46
C LEU A 10 -48.93 3.79 -11.33
N CYS A 11 -48.65 2.82 -10.48
CA CYS A 11 -47.53 2.90 -9.53
C CYS A 11 -46.21 2.71 -10.28
N LEU A 12 -45.58 3.81 -10.69
CA LEU A 12 -44.15 3.83 -11.02
C LEU A 12 -43.34 3.62 -9.72
N THR A 13 -42.91 2.38 -9.47
CA THR A 13 -41.89 2.12 -8.46
C THR A 13 -40.53 2.52 -9.03
N LEU A 14 -40.08 3.72 -8.65
CA LEU A 14 -38.71 4.17 -8.85
C LEU A 14 -37.78 3.19 -8.11
N GLY A 15 -37.13 2.30 -8.87
CA GLY A 15 -36.07 1.44 -8.37
C GLY A 15 -34.89 2.31 -7.96
N LEU A 16 -34.87 2.75 -6.70
CA LEU A 16 -33.69 3.33 -6.09
C LEU A 16 -32.66 2.21 -5.99
N SER A 17 -31.68 2.24 -6.89
CA SER A 17 -30.45 1.46 -6.77
C SER A 17 -29.85 1.79 -5.41
N SER A 18 -30.04 0.90 -4.44
CA SER A 18 -29.38 1.00 -3.14
C SER A 18 -27.88 0.91 -3.41
N PHE A 19 -27.20 2.05 -3.37
CA PHE A 19 -25.74 2.06 -3.36
C PHE A 19 -25.32 1.43 -2.03
N ALA A 20 -24.99 0.14 -2.07
CA ALA A 20 -24.47 -0.58 -0.91
C ALA A 20 -23.25 0.19 -0.38
N GLN A 21 -23.43 0.81 0.79
CA GLN A 21 -22.38 1.55 1.46
C GLN A 21 -21.27 0.56 1.83
N LYS A 22 -20.10 0.68 1.21
CA LYS A 22 -18.92 -0.13 1.57
C LYS A 22 -18.73 -0.01 3.08
N LYS A 23 -18.68 -1.15 3.77
CA LYS A 23 -18.40 -1.16 5.20
C LYS A 23 -17.05 -0.47 5.43
N PRO A 24 -16.94 0.41 6.43
CA PRO A 24 -15.75 1.25 6.61
C PRO A 24 -14.46 0.46 6.88
N ASN A 25 -14.57 -0.80 7.34
CA ASN A 25 -13.44 -1.64 7.78
C ASN A 25 -13.35 -2.94 6.97
N GLU A 26 -13.62 -2.89 5.67
CA GLU A 26 -13.57 -4.06 4.81
C GLU A 26 -13.02 -3.69 3.42
N LEU A 27 -12.06 -4.50 2.94
CA LEU A 27 -11.56 -4.42 1.57
C LEU A 27 -11.94 -5.69 0.82
N HIS A 28 -12.28 -5.52 -0.45
CA HIS A 28 -12.61 -6.60 -1.35
C HIS A 28 -11.86 -6.41 -2.66
N TYR A 29 -11.16 -7.46 -3.08
CA TYR A 29 -10.46 -7.51 -4.33
C TYR A 29 -10.72 -8.85 -5.02
N THR A 30 -10.66 -8.83 -6.35
CA THR A 30 -10.70 -10.02 -7.19
C THR A 30 -9.47 -10.00 -8.07
N SER A 31 -8.65 -11.06 -8.02
CA SER A 31 -7.49 -11.19 -8.92
C SER A 31 -7.92 -11.65 -10.32
N SER A 32 -7.04 -11.53 -11.31
CA SER A 32 -7.24 -12.08 -12.66
C SER A 32 -7.43 -13.60 -12.66
N GLN A 33 -6.94 -14.28 -11.63
CA GLN A 33 -7.12 -15.71 -11.39
C GLN A 33 -8.44 -16.04 -10.68
N GLN A 34 -9.36 -15.07 -10.58
CA GLN A 34 -10.67 -15.20 -9.93
C GLN A 34 -10.58 -15.54 -8.43
N GLN A 35 -9.44 -15.28 -7.79
CA GLN A 35 -9.33 -15.40 -6.35
C GLN A 35 -10.04 -14.22 -5.69
N LEU A 36 -10.91 -14.50 -4.72
CA LEU A 36 -11.59 -13.49 -3.93
C LEU A 36 -10.75 -13.20 -2.69
N ILE A 37 -10.22 -11.98 -2.59
CA ILE A 37 -9.42 -11.54 -1.46
C ILE A 37 -10.23 -10.54 -0.64
N THR A 38 -10.52 -10.89 0.61
CA THR A 38 -11.24 -10.05 1.55
C THR A 38 -10.35 -9.74 2.74
N ILE A 39 -10.32 -8.46 3.13
CA ILE A 39 -9.61 -8.01 4.33
C ILE A 39 -10.64 -7.44 5.28
N TYR A 40 -10.72 -8.02 6.47
CA TYR A 40 -11.70 -7.62 7.48
C TYR A 40 -11.11 -7.75 8.88
N LYS A 41 -11.09 -6.63 9.62
CA LYS A 41 -10.61 -6.55 11.00
C LYS A 41 -9.22 -7.20 11.20
N GLY A 42 -8.25 -6.85 10.36
CA GLY A 42 -6.89 -7.40 10.42
C GLY A 42 -6.74 -8.86 9.94
N ASN A 43 -7.82 -9.50 9.48
CA ASN A 43 -7.77 -10.84 8.92
C ASN A 43 -7.76 -10.75 7.39
N ILE A 44 -6.93 -11.57 6.75
CA ILE A 44 -6.91 -11.77 5.30
C ILE A 44 -7.59 -13.10 5.01
N PHE A 45 -8.57 -13.06 4.11
CA PHE A 45 -9.26 -14.21 3.60
C PHE A 45 -9.01 -14.33 2.10
N VAL A 46 -8.72 -15.54 1.63
CA VAL A 46 -8.62 -15.86 0.20
C VAL A 46 -9.59 -16.98 -0.11
N ASN A 47 -10.52 -16.75 -1.05
CA ASN A 47 -11.60 -17.66 -1.40
C ASN A 47 -12.45 -18.10 -0.19
N GLY A 48 -12.65 -17.18 0.77
CA GLY A 48 -13.39 -17.43 2.01
C GLY A 48 -12.59 -18.13 3.11
N ASN A 49 -11.41 -18.67 2.81
CA ASN A 49 -10.52 -19.27 3.80
C ASN A 49 -9.69 -18.17 4.47
N LYS A 50 -9.62 -18.18 5.80
CA LYS A 50 -8.73 -17.29 6.55
C LYS A 50 -7.29 -17.75 6.39
N THR A 51 -6.42 -16.90 5.86
CA THR A 51 -5.03 -17.27 5.51
C THR A 51 -3.99 -16.54 6.34
N PHE A 52 -4.28 -15.32 6.78
CA PHE A 52 -3.37 -14.51 7.57
C PHE A 52 -4.12 -13.69 8.61
N VAL A 53 -3.49 -13.47 9.76
CA VAL A 53 -4.03 -12.68 10.86
C VAL A 53 -2.95 -11.72 11.33
N LEU A 54 -3.21 -10.43 11.22
CA LEU A 54 -2.40 -9.41 11.86
C LEU A 54 -2.64 -9.46 13.38
N PRO A 55 -1.61 -9.29 14.23
CA PRO A 55 -1.78 -9.32 15.70
C PRO A 55 -2.78 -8.28 16.22
N THR A 56 -2.92 -7.16 15.49
CA THR A 56 -3.89 -6.08 15.72
C THR A 56 -4.56 -5.73 14.38
N ASP A 57 -5.50 -4.78 14.36
CA ASP A 57 -6.05 -4.22 13.11
C ASP A 57 -5.53 -2.79 12.85
N PRO A 58 -4.25 -2.63 12.44
CA PRO A 58 -3.67 -1.32 12.17
C PRO A 58 -3.99 -0.81 10.76
N ILE A 59 -4.87 -1.48 10.01
CA ILE A 59 -5.07 -1.24 8.58
C ILE A 59 -5.75 0.11 8.37
N VAL A 60 -5.19 0.92 7.48
CA VAL A 60 -5.79 2.18 7.04
C VAL A 60 -6.72 1.87 5.87
N TYR A 61 -7.93 1.37 6.15
CA TYR A 61 -8.88 0.85 5.14
C TYR A 61 -9.22 1.85 4.01
N ASN A 62 -9.27 3.14 4.31
CA ASN A 62 -9.56 4.17 3.32
C ASN A 62 -8.34 4.58 2.46
N SER A 63 -7.17 3.95 2.65
CA SER A 63 -5.98 4.28 1.86
C SER A 63 -6.12 3.86 0.41
N ARG A 64 -5.78 4.79 -0.51
CA ARG A 64 -5.63 4.52 -1.95
C ARG A 64 -4.44 3.61 -2.28
N ARG A 65 -3.55 3.39 -1.31
CA ARG A 65 -2.39 2.51 -1.46
C ARG A 65 -2.77 1.04 -1.26
N ASN A 66 -3.92 0.77 -0.64
CA ASN A 66 -4.45 -0.57 -0.54
C ASN A 66 -4.90 -1.06 -1.92
N LYS A 67 -4.20 -2.04 -2.49
CA LYS A 67 -4.49 -2.52 -3.85
C LYS A 67 -3.93 -3.90 -4.10
N LEU A 68 -4.45 -4.56 -5.13
CA LEU A 68 -3.77 -5.67 -5.76
C LEU A 68 -2.88 -5.15 -6.90
N ILE A 69 -1.69 -5.74 -7.02
CA ILE A 69 -0.83 -5.60 -8.18
C ILE A 69 -0.50 -7.00 -8.68
N GLU A 70 -0.59 -7.19 -9.99
CA GLU A 70 -0.28 -8.47 -10.61
C GLU A 70 0.95 -8.32 -11.52
N ASN A 71 1.87 -9.28 -11.41
CA ASN A 71 3.02 -9.37 -12.29
C ASN A 71 3.11 -10.80 -12.82
N GLY A 72 2.71 -11.00 -14.08
CA GLY A 72 2.51 -12.33 -14.64
C GLY A 72 1.38 -13.07 -13.93
N ARG A 73 1.69 -14.23 -13.31
CA ARG A 73 0.75 -15.04 -12.53
C ARG A 73 0.82 -14.78 -11.03
N THR A 74 1.69 -13.87 -10.58
CA THR A 74 1.84 -13.57 -9.16
C THR A 74 0.95 -12.39 -8.80
N VAL A 75 0.22 -12.53 -7.69
CA VAL A 75 -0.68 -11.51 -7.16
C VAL A 75 -0.08 -10.98 -5.86
N PHE A 76 0.09 -9.66 -5.77
CA PHE A 76 0.57 -8.98 -4.58
C PHE A 76 -0.52 -8.11 -3.99
N LEU A 77 -0.85 -8.35 -2.72
CA LEU A 77 -1.74 -7.51 -1.93
C LEU A 77 -0.92 -6.50 -1.13
N PHE A 78 -1.15 -5.22 -1.39
CA PHE A 78 -0.57 -4.10 -0.68
C PHE A 78 -1.58 -3.59 0.35
N LEU A 79 -1.16 -3.48 1.62
CA LEU A 79 -1.95 -2.93 2.71
C LEU A 79 -1.15 -1.86 3.45
N GLU A 80 -1.68 -0.64 3.48
CA GLU A 80 -1.18 0.42 4.34
C GLU A 80 -1.65 0.19 5.78
N VAL A 81 -0.69 0.26 6.71
CA VAL A 81 -0.95 0.14 8.15
C VAL A 81 -0.39 1.36 8.89
N GLU A 82 -1.06 1.72 9.98
CA GLU A 82 -0.65 2.80 10.88
C GLU A 82 0.56 2.38 11.72
N ASP A 83 1.55 3.28 11.85
CA ASP A 83 2.76 3.07 12.66
C ASP A 83 3.15 4.33 13.44
N LYS A 84 2.19 4.97 14.10
CA LYS A 84 2.44 6.19 14.87
C LYS A 84 3.49 5.96 15.98
N PRO A 85 4.44 6.90 16.20
CA PRO A 85 4.56 8.23 15.59
C PRO A 85 5.33 8.26 14.24
N ASN A 86 5.79 7.12 13.74
CA ASN A 86 6.52 7.02 12.48
C ASN A 86 5.57 7.15 11.28
N LYS A 87 6.14 7.16 10.07
CA LYS A 87 5.33 7.05 8.86
C LYS A 87 4.63 5.69 8.82
N ASN A 88 3.40 5.70 8.31
CA ASN A 88 2.66 4.49 7.97
C ASN A 88 3.51 3.55 7.13
N LYS A 89 3.19 2.26 7.22
CA LYS A 89 3.96 1.18 6.63
C LYS A 89 3.14 0.46 5.58
N MET A 90 3.83 -0.14 4.65
CA MET A 90 3.25 -1.01 3.64
C MET A 90 3.58 -2.45 4.01
N TYR A 91 2.54 -3.24 4.28
CA TYR A 91 2.63 -4.69 4.29
C TYR A 91 2.32 -5.19 2.89
N VAL A 92 3.16 -6.09 2.37
CA VAL A 92 2.94 -6.71 1.07
C VAL A 92 2.86 -8.21 1.23
N PHE A 93 1.78 -8.78 0.72
CA PHE A 93 1.53 -10.21 0.74
C PHE A 93 1.57 -10.76 -0.68
N ASN A 94 2.22 -11.90 -0.87
CA ASN A 94 2.01 -12.73 -2.05
C ASN A 94 0.77 -13.58 -1.82
N ILE A 95 -0.15 -13.57 -2.79
CA ILE A 95 -1.32 -14.44 -2.80
C ILE A 95 -1.04 -15.58 -3.78
N ASP A 96 -0.82 -16.77 -3.23
CA ASP A 96 -0.55 -17.98 -4.00
C ASP A 96 -1.36 -19.16 -3.46
N HIS A 97 -1.91 -19.99 -4.35
CA HIS A 97 -2.71 -21.17 -3.99
C HIS A 97 -3.74 -20.98 -2.85
N SER A 98 -4.40 -19.81 -2.81
CA SER A 98 -5.34 -19.42 -1.74
C SER A 98 -4.71 -19.23 -0.35
N ILE A 99 -3.43 -18.86 -0.29
CA ILE A 99 -2.66 -18.51 0.91
C ILE A 99 -2.15 -17.08 0.73
N ALA A 100 -2.00 -16.34 1.84
CA ALA A 100 -1.41 -15.01 1.86
C ALA A 100 -0.12 -15.03 2.69
N ASP A 101 1.02 -14.87 2.02
CA ASP A 101 2.34 -14.88 2.66
C ASP A 101 2.93 -13.47 2.67
N SER A 102 3.33 -12.99 3.85
CA SER A 102 4.02 -11.70 3.95
C SER A 102 5.40 -11.80 3.29
N VAL A 103 5.65 -10.93 2.30
CA VAL A 103 6.89 -10.95 1.49
C VAL A 103 7.70 -9.67 1.60
N ALA A 104 7.08 -8.55 2.00
CA ALA A 104 7.80 -7.31 2.22
C ALA A 104 7.11 -6.42 3.26
N TYR A 105 7.95 -5.60 3.89
CA TYR A 105 7.54 -4.54 4.81
C TYR A 105 8.37 -3.30 4.49
N ALA A 106 7.69 -2.21 4.14
CA ALA A 106 8.31 -0.97 3.68
C ALA A 106 7.61 0.27 4.25
N ILE A 107 8.17 1.46 4.01
CA ILE A 107 7.45 2.72 4.25
C ILE A 107 6.27 2.81 3.27
N ALA A 108 5.10 3.23 3.74
CA ALA A 108 3.93 3.39 2.88
C ALA A 108 4.18 4.45 1.80
N SER A 109 4.13 4.02 0.54
CA SER A 109 4.29 4.87 -0.64
C SER A 109 3.31 4.45 -1.72
N ASP A 110 3.15 5.31 -2.72
CA ASP A 110 2.57 4.86 -3.97
C ASP A 110 3.46 3.77 -4.59
N VAL A 111 2.84 2.86 -5.34
CA VAL A 111 3.53 1.85 -6.12
C VAL A 111 3.50 2.32 -7.57
N LYS A 112 4.66 2.62 -8.14
CA LYS A 112 4.81 3.23 -9.48
C LYS A 112 6.24 3.05 -9.98
N ASP A 113 6.42 3.20 -11.27
CA ASP A 113 7.72 3.27 -11.95
C ASP A 113 8.41 4.62 -11.65
N TYR A 114 9.38 4.62 -10.74
CA TYR A 114 10.11 5.79 -10.25
C TYR A 114 11.33 6.15 -11.10
N ASP A 115 11.97 5.16 -11.72
CA ASP A 115 13.20 5.33 -12.50
C ASP A 115 13.02 5.14 -14.01
N HIS A 116 11.79 4.83 -14.44
CA HIS A 116 11.37 4.66 -15.82
C HIS A 116 11.97 3.43 -16.52
N ASP A 117 12.26 2.38 -15.75
CA ASP A 117 12.78 1.11 -16.25
C ASP A 117 11.68 0.08 -16.60
N GLY A 118 10.41 0.43 -16.33
CA GLY A 118 9.23 -0.39 -16.59
C GLY A 118 8.87 -1.38 -15.48
N ASN A 119 9.65 -1.43 -14.40
CA ASN A 119 9.25 -2.09 -13.17
C ASN A 119 8.45 -1.10 -12.29
N MET A 120 7.82 -1.63 -11.25
CA MET A 120 7.06 -0.82 -10.32
C MET A 120 7.75 -0.89 -8.96
N GLU A 121 8.10 0.27 -8.40
CA GLU A 121 8.79 0.36 -7.13
C GLU A 121 7.89 0.94 -6.04
N PHE A 122 8.26 0.63 -4.80
CA PHE A 122 7.62 1.14 -3.61
C PHE A 122 8.61 1.18 -2.44
N GLY A 123 8.27 1.93 -1.41
CA GLY A 123 9.09 2.15 -0.23
C GLY A 123 9.51 3.61 -0.09
N GLY A 124 10.59 3.83 0.66
CA GLY A 124 11.05 5.16 0.99
C GLY A 124 11.78 5.21 2.32
N SER A 125 11.81 6.39 2.91
CA SER A 125 12.50 6.65 4.17
C SER A 125 11.57 7.20 5.24
N GLU A 126 12.02 7.12 6.49
CA GLU A 126 11.38 7.79 7.60
C GLU A 126 11.41 9.32 7.49
N GLN A 127 10.72 9.98 8.40
CA GLN A 127 10.87 11.42 8.58
C GLN A 127 12.22 11.75 9.21
N THR A 128 12.86 12.82 8.70
CA THR A 128 14.11 13.32 9.25
C THR A 128 13.91 13.81 10.68
N ALA A 129 14.72 13.29 11.60
CA ALA A 129 14.76 13.78 12.98
C ALA A 129 15.36 15.19 13.05
N VAL A 130 15.10 15.90 14.15
CA VAL A 130 15.70 17.22 14.40
C VAL A 130 17.23 17.11 14.37
N TYR A 131 17.87 18.04 13.66
CA TYR A 131 19.30 18.01 13.41
C TYR A 131 20.12 18.15 14.71
N PRO A 132 21.25 17.42 14.84
CA PRO A 132 22.11 17.52 16.02
C PRO A 132 22.88 18.84 16.08
N SER A 133 23.09 19.52 14.96
CA SER A 133 23.76 20.82 14.87
C SER A 133 23.36 21.59 13.61
N ALA A 134 23.85 22.83 13.48
CA ALA A 134 23.60 23.67 12.30
C ALA A 134 24.17 23.05 11.00
N ASP A 135 25.31 22.36 11.08
CA ASP A 135 26.06 21.87 9.91
C ASP A 135 25.94 20.36 9.68
N SER A 136 25.25 19.64 10.56
CA SER A 136 25.10 18.18 10.50
C SER A 136 23.65 17.74 10.53
N MET A 137 23.37 16.56 10.01
CA MET A 137 22.07 15.91 10.06
C MET A 137 22.20 14.42 10.37
N TYR A 138 21.13 13.81 10.88
CA TYR A 138 21.05 12.36 10.93
C TYR A 138 20.88 11.79 9.52
N TYR A 139 21.57 10.69 9.24
CA TYR A 139 21.40 9.93 8.01
C TYR A 139 19.99 9.35 7.97
N VAL A 140 19.27 9.64 6.89
CA VAL A 140 17.92 9.12 6.67
C VAL A 140 18.00 8.02 5.63
N ALA A 141 18.05 6.77 6.10
CA ALA A 141 18.08 5.61 5.22
C ALA A 141 16.73 5.45 4.50
N SER A 142 16.77 5.30 3.19
CA SER A 142 15.63 4.82 2.41
C SER A 142 15.74 3.32 2.16
N LYS A 143 14.60 2.70 1.86
CA LYS A 143 14.54 1.33 1.39
C LYS A 143 13.47 1.22 0.33
N PHE A 144 13.88 0.93 -0.90
CA PHE A 144 12.99 0.68 -2.02
C PHE A 144 13.00 -0.78 -2.43
N TYR A 145 11.88 -1.21 -2.99
CA TYR A 145 11.68 -2.53 -3.53
C TYR A 145 11.05 -2.41 -4.91
N GLU A 146 11.44 -3.27 -5.83
CA GLU A 146 10.89 -3.38 -7.18
C GLU A 146 10.05 -4.67 -7.32
N ILE A 147 9.02 -4.64 -8.16
CA ILE A 147 8.27 -5.83 -8.57
C ILE A 147 8.82 -6.30 -9.92
N LYS A 148 9.59 -7.39 -9.91
CA LYS A 148 10.29 -7.91 -11.08
C LYS A 148 10.10 -9.41 -11.24
N LYS A 149 9.56 -9.84 -12.39
CA LYS A 149 9.37 -11.27 -12.76
C LYS A 149 8.64 -12.08 -11.68
N GLY A 150 7.54 -11.54 -11.17
CA GLY A 150 6.69 -12.18 -10.15
C GLY A 150 7.33 -12.23 -8.76
N ARG A 151 8.34 -11.39 -8.50
CA ARG A 151 9.03 -11.31 -7.20
C ARG A 151 9.17 -9.87 -6.76
N ILE A 152 9.27 -9.68 -5.45
CA ILE A 152 9.66 -8.42 -4.84
C ILE A 152 11.13 -8.52 -4.48
N THR A 153 11.95 -7.61 -5.02
CA THR A 153 13.39 -7.54 -4.77
C THR A 153 13.77 -6.18 -4.23
N PHE A 154 14.84 -6.15 -3.44
CA PHE A 154 15.39 -4.87 -2.97
C PHE A 154 16.00 -4.13 -4.16
N ASP A 155 15.64 -2.87 -4.30
CA ASP A 155 16.15 -1.99 -5.34
C ASP A 155 17.32 -1.16 -4.79
N GLU A 156 18.54 -1.67 -4.99
CA GLU A 156 19.76 -1.04 -4.50
C GLU A 156 20.05 0.28 -5.25
N GLU A 157 19.76 0.35 -6.54
CA GLU A 157 20.06 1.52 -7.38
C GLU A 157 19.18 2.72 -7.00
N LEU A 158 17.85 2.53 -6.92
CA LEU A 158 16.93 3.59 -6.51
C LEU A 158 17.19 4.02 -5.06
N THR A 159 17.54 3.07 -4.19
CA THR A 159 17.89 3.35 -2.79
C THR A 159 19.16 4.22 -2.70
N GLU A 160 20.25 3.83 -3.37
CA GLU A 160 21.50 4.59 -3.38
C GLU A 160 21.32 5.99 -3.98
N LYS A 161 20.60 6.09 -5.10
CA LYS A 161 20.29 7.37 -5.75
C LYS A 161 19.46 8.28 -4.85
N THR A 162 18.47 7.73 -4.14
CA THR A 162 17.63 8.49 -3.22
C THR A 162 18.41 8.96 -1.99
N ASP A 163 19.18 8.07 -1.37
CA ASP A 163 19.99 8.38 -0.19
C ASP A 163 21.06 9.42 -0.53
N THR A 164 21.76 9.27 -1.66
CA THR A 164 22.73 10.27 -2.13
C THR A 164 22.07 11.62 -2.40
N LYS A 165 20.85 11.63 -2.93
CA LYS A 165 20.11 12.87 -3.17
C LYS A 165 19.71 13.57 -1.87
N VAL A 166 19.23 12.83 -0.87
CA VAL A 166 18.71 13.35 0.39
C VAL A 166 19.83 13.69 1.36
N ASN A 167 20.73 12.74 1.61
CA ASN A 167 21.79 12.81 2.62
C ASN A 167 23.11 13.37 2.06
N GLY A 168 23.26 13.47 0.73
CA GLY A 168 24.50 13.86 0.07
C GLY A 168 25.53 12.73 -0.07
N VAL A 169 25.29 11.59 0.58
CA VAL A 169 26.13 10.38 0.56
C VAL A 169 25.24 9.16 0.75
N TYR A 170 25.64 8.01 0.20
CA TYR A 170 25.03 6.72 0.48
C TYR A 170 25.91 5.92 1.46
N LEU A 171 25.30 5.39 2.52
CA LEU A 171 25.96 4.60 3.56
C LEU A 171 25.23 3.26 3.74
N LYS A 172 25.75 2.20 3.12
CA LYS A 172 25.14 0.87 3.11
C LYS A 172 24.79 0.28 4.48
N ASN A 173 25.58 0.59 5.51
CA ASN A 173 25.41 0.08 6.87
C ASN A 173 25.15 1.20 7.89
N ALA A 174 24.48 2.28 7.49
CA ALA A 174 24.13 3.34 8.41
C ALA A 174 23.23 2.83 9.54
N THR A 175 23.59 3.17 10.78
CA THR A 175 22.72 3.01 11.95
C THR A 175 21.83 4.24 12.13
N ALA A 176 20.77 4.13 12.93
CA ALA A 176 19.84 5.22 13.19
C ALA A 176 20.49 6.50 13.74
N ASN A 177 21.67 6.39 14.37
CA ASN A 177 22.39 7.53 14.96
C ASN A 177 23.55 8.03 14.08
N THR A 178 23.64 7.57 12.84
CA THR A 178 24.71 7.99 11.92
C THR A 178 24.50 9.46 11.58
N VAL A 179 25.54 10.28 11.75
CA VAL A 179 25.49 11.72 11.47
C VAL A 179 26.33 12.00 10.23
N VAL A 180 25.78 12.78 9.31
CA VAL A 180 26.46 13.23 8.08
C VAL A 180 26.44 14.76 7.96
N PRO A 181 27.42 15.38 7.28
CA PRO A 181 27.38 16.80 7.00
C PRO A 181 26.16 17.17 6.15
N LYS A 182 25.53 18.32 6.42
CA LYS A 182 24.47 18.82 5.54
C LYS A 182 25.03 19.18 4.16
N LYS A 183 24.25 18.90 3.12
CA LYS A 183 24.60 19.33 1.77
C LYS A 183 24.59 20.87 1.70
N LYS A 184 25.65 21.48 1.16
CA LYS A 184 25.72 22.94 0.94
C LYS A 184 24.47 23.39 0.18
N GLY A 185 23.70 24.32 0.76
CA GLY A 185 22.49 24.88 0.16
C GLY A 185 21.16 24.30 0.65
N GLN A 186 21.15 23.25 1.48
CA GLN A 186 19.97 22.86 2.24
C GLN A 186 19.87 23.73 3.51
N ARG A 187 18.80 24.53 3.62
CA ARG A 187 18.46 25.30 4.83
C ARG A 187 17.55 24.47 5.73
#